data_AF-A0A8J4B5C9-F1
#
_entry.id   AF-A0A8J4B5C9-F1
#
_cell.length_a   1.000
_cell.length_b   1.000
_cell.length_c   1.000
_cell.angle_alpha   90.00
_cell.angle_beta   90.00
_cell.angle_gamma   90.00
#
_symmetry.space_group_name_H-M   'P 1'
#
loop_
_entity.id
_entity.type
_entity.pdbx_description
1 polymer ?
#
loop_
_entity_poly.entity_id
_entity_poly.type
_entity_poly.pdbx_seq_one_letter_code
_entity_poly.pdbx_strand_id
1 'polypeptide(L)'
;MMGTQLYHDACMPQHHKYAAHQIALLYQCLNMLQGDTKPIRRVVEAQFDDIKSITESRDPYLPVELSAWIQEVTFLCREEIHSCPAYVHKRLDAVLRAARGEGGAASGGG
;
A
#
# COMPACT_ATOMS: atom_id res chain seq x y z
N MET A 1 -3.30 3.56 14.00
CA MET A 1 -3.09 3.16 12.59
C MET A 1 -1.91 3.95 12.05
N MET A 2 -0.86 3.32 11.51
CA MET A 2 0.29 4.05 10.96
C MET A 2 -0.05 4.89 9.73
N GLY A 3 -1.00 4.45 8.89
CA GLY A 3 -1.41 5.19 7.69
C GLY A 3 -2.06 6.55 8.00
N THR A 4 -2.87 6.63 9.05
CA THR A 4 -3.47 7.90 9.50
C THR A 4 -2.43 8.84 10.09
N GLN A 5 -1.41 8.30 10.77
CA GLN A 5 -0.32 9.12 11.31
C GLN A 5 0.52 9.73 10.18
N LEU A 6 0.87 8.94 9.16
CA LEU A 6 1.60 9.43 7.98
C LEU A 6 0.81 10.50 7.20
N TYR A 7 -0.50 10.30 7.05
CA TYR A 7 -1.39 11.26 6.39
C TYR A 7 -1.40 12.63 7.08
N HIS A 8 -1.40 12.66 8.41
CA HIS A 8 -1.35 13.91 9.18
C HIS A 8 0.05 14.51 9.23
N ASP A 9 1.09 13.68 9.35
CA ASP A 9 2.48 14.13 9.41
C ASP A 9 2.94 14.77 8.10
N ALA A 10 2.39 14.35 6.95
CA ALA A 10 2.64 14.97 5.65
C ALA A 10 2.27 16.48 5.62
N CYS A 11 1.29 16.91 6.42
CA CYS A 11 0.88 18.31 6.54
C CYS A 11 1.65 19.11 7.60
N MET A 12 2.50 18.46 8.40
CA MET A 12 3.20 19.08 9.52
C MET A 12 4.69 19.25 9.17
N PRO A 13 5.16 20.47 8.84
CA PRO A 13 6.54 20.70 8.42
C PRO A 13 7.59 20.17 9.40
N GLN A 14 7.27 20.18 10.69
CA GLN A 14 8.13 19.70 11.77
C GLN A 14 8.42 18.19 11.69
N HIS A 15 7.56 17.44 10.99
CA HIS A 15 7.61 15.98 10.88
C HIS A 15 8.17 15.51 9.53
N HIS A 16 8.38 16.42 8.57
CA HIS A 16 8.84 16.09 7.21
C HIS A 16 10.17 15.33 7.20
N LYS A 17 11.11 15.65 8.11
CA LYS A 17 12.36 14.87 8.29
C LYS A 17 12.18 13.38 8.57
N TYR A 18 11.00 12.95 8.99
CA TYR A 18 10.68 11.55 9.25
C TYR A 18 9.95 10.86 8.09
N ALA A 19 9.51 11.62 7.08
CA ALA A 19 8.65 11.12 6.02
C ALA A 19 9.28 9.95 5.23
N ALA A 20 10.57 10.05 4.88
CA ALA A 20 11.27 8.95 4.20
C ALA A 20 11.29 7.67 5.04
N HIS A 21 11.56 7.78 6.34
CA HIS A 21 11.53 6.61 7.23
C HIS A 21 10.13 6.01 7.33
N GLN A 22 9.11 6.84 7.52
CA GLN A 22 7.74 6.37 7.66
C GLN A 22 7.20 5.74 6.35
N ILE A 23 7.60 6.26 5.18
CA ILE A 23 7.29 5.66 3.87
C ILE A 23 8.02 4.33 3.68
N ALA A 24 9.28 4.21 4.12
CA ALA A 24 10.01 2.94 4.07
C ALA A 24 9.31 1.86 4.92
N LEU A 25 8.79 2.22 6.10
CA LEU A 25 7.99 1.31 6.93
C LEU A 25 6.67 0.91 6.23
N LEU A 26 6.00 1.85 5.55
CA LEU A 26 4.81 1.54 4.75
C LEU A 26 5.14 0.55 3.62
N TYR A 27 6.22 0.80 2.88
CA TYR A 27 6.69 -0.09 1.82
C TYR A 27 7.04 -1.50 2.34
N GLN A 28 7.69 -1.59 3.50
CA GLN A 28 7.97 -2.87 4.16
C GLN A 28 6.66 -3.60 4.50
N CYS A 29 5.65 -2.90 5.02
CA CYS A 29 4.32 -3.46 5.27
C CYS A 29 3.66 -3.97 3.97
N LEU A 30 3.73 -3.20 2.88
CA LEU A 30 3.21 -3.61 1.56
C LEU A 30 3.94 -4.84 1.00
N ASN A 31 5.22 -5.02 1.31
CA ASN A 31 5.98 -6.22 0.93
C ASN A 31 5.61 -7.47 1.76
N MET A 32 5.27 -7.30 3.03
CA MET A 32 4.81 -8.41 3.88
C MET A 32 3.43 -8.92 3.46
N LEU A 33 2.59 -8.06 2.88
CA LEU A 33 1.32 -8.45 2.27
C LEU A 33 1.61 -9.21 0.97
N GLN A 34 1.58 -10.55 1.03
CA GLN A 34 1.84 -11.48 -0.08
C GLN A 34 0.75 -11.47 -1.20
N GLY A 35 0.15 -10.32 -1.48
CA GLY A 35 -0.92 -10.12 -2.47
C GLY A 35 -0.53 -9.16 -3.60
N ASP A 36 -1.53 -8.66 -4.32
CA ASP A 36 -1.39 -7.73 -5.45
C ASP A 36 -1.11 -6.28 -5.02
N THR A 37 -0.30 -6.06 -3.98
CA THR A 37 0.16 -4.71 -3.58
C THR A 37 1.26 -4.17 -4.52
N LYS A 38 1.61 -4.92 -5.57
CA LYS A 38 2.65 -4.58 -6.56
C LYS A 38 2.42 -3.21 -7.24
N PRO A 39 1.19 -2.79 -7.61
CA PRO A 39 0.96 -1.46 -8.16
C PRO A 39 1.29 -0.36 -7.16
N ILE A 40 0.89 -0.48 -5.90
CA ILE A 40 1.15 0.51 -4.85
C ILE A 40 2.64 0.60 -4.54
N ARG A 41 3.34 -0.54 -4.49
CA ARG A 41 4.80 -0.57 -4.31
C ARG A 41 5.54 0.21 -5.39
N ARG A 42 5.15 0.06 -6.66
CA ARG A 42 5.75 0.82 -7.78
C ARG A 42 5.50 2.32 -7.66
N VAL A 43 4.32 2.72 -7.20
CA VAL A 43 4.03 4.15 -6.94
C VAL A 43 4.98 4.68 -5.88
N VAL A 44 5.17 3.95 -4.78
CA VAL A 44 6.09 4.34 -3.70
C VAL A 44 7.54 4.42 -4.19
N GLU A 45 8.01 3.39 -4.92
CA GLU A 45 9.37 3.33 -5.48
C GLU A 45 9.68 4.54 -6.38
N ALA A 46 8.72 4.99 -7.19
CA ALA A 46 8.91 6.08 -8.15
C ALA A 46 9.17 7.46 -7.52
N GLN A 47 8.77 7.65 -6.26
CA GLN A 47 8.88 8.95 -5.56
C GLN A 47 9.80 8.89 -4.33
N PHE A 48 10.26 7.69 -3.96
CA PHE A 48 11.01 7.50 -2.72
C PHE A 48 12.35 8.23 -2.71
N ASP A 49 13.09 8.22 -3.82
CA ASP A 49 14.42 8.84 -3.90
C ASP A 49 14.33 10.36 -3.75
N ASP A 50 13.32 11.00 -4.34
CA ASP A 50 13.07 12.44 -4.22
C ASP A 50 12.74 12.83 -2.78
N ILE A 51 11.85 12.07 -2.13
CA ILE A 51 11.48 12.29 -0.73
C ILE A 51 12.69 12.08 0.19
N LYS A 52 13.47 11.02 -0.04
CA LYS A 52 14.69 10.76 0.73
C LYS A 52 15.69 11.91 0.58
N SER A 53 15.94 12.37 -0.63
CA SER A 53 16.87 13.48 -0.90
C SER A 53 16.48 14.77 -0.16
N ILE A 54 15.19 15.12 -0.16
CA ILE A 54 14.68 16.32 0.54
C ILE A 54 14.80 16.16 2.05
N THR A 55 14.42 14.99 2.59
CA THR A 55 14.38 14.76 4.03
C THR A 55 15.74 14.57 4.69
N GLU A 56 16.77 14.20 3.91
CA GLU A 56 18.18 14.16 4.33
C GLU A 56 18.89 15.51 4.15
N SER A 57 18.23 16.51 3.55
CA SER A 57 18.79 17.84 3.34
C SER A 57 18.85 18.68 4.63
N ARG A 58 19.53 19.83 4.55
CA ARG A 58 19.62 20.79 5.65
C ARG A 58 18.26 21.39 6.04
N ASP A 59 17.35 21.50 5.07
CA ASP A 59 16.03 22.11 5.21
C ASP A 59 14.98 21.10 4.75
N PRO A 60 14.59 20.14 5.61
CA PRO A 60 13.78 18.98 5.23
C PRO A 60 12.30 19.35 5.15
N TYR A 61 11.96 20.27 4.25
CA TYR A 61 10.60 20.71 3.98
C TYR A 61 10.11 20.12 2.67
N LEU A 62 9.05 19.32 2.73
CA LEU A 62 8.41 18.76 1.55
C LEU A 62 7.59 19.84 0.83
N PRO A 63 7.69 19.92 -0.50
CA PRO A 63 6.79 20.74 -1.30
C PRO A 63 5.36 20.19 -1.21
N VAL A 64 4.38 21.06 -1.46
CA VAL A 64 2.96 20.77 -1.26
C VAL A 64 2.52 19.55 -2.08
N GLU A 65 3.10 19.36 -3.25
CA GLU A 65 2.83 18.28 -4.18
C GLU A 65 3.25 16.93 -3.59
N LEU A 66 4.43 16.87 -2.94
CA LEU A 66 4.90 15.66 -2.28
C LEU A 66 4.11 15.37 -1.00
N SER A 67 3.74 16.40 -0.24
CA SER A 67 2.83 16.24 0.91
C SER A 67 1.47 15.67 0.48
N ALA A 68 0.87 16.19 -0.60
CA ALA A 68 -0.37 15.68 -1.15
C ALA A 68 -0.22 14.25 -1.68
N TRP A 69 0.91 13.93 -2.31
CA TRP A 69 1.20 12.58 -2.78
C TRP A 69 1.29 11.57 -1.62
N ILE A 70 1.93 11.93 -0.50
CA ILE A 70 1.99 11.06 0.70
C ILE A 70 0.58 10.78 1.23
N GLN A 71 -0.29 11.80 1.22
CA GLN A 71 -1.69 11.65 1.59
C GLN A 71 -2.46 10.71 0.66
N GLU A 72 -2.22 10.82 -0.65
CA GLU A 72 -2.85 9.94 -1.64
C GLU A 72 -2.41 8.47 -1.45
N VAL A 73 -1.11 8.22 -1.29
CA VAL A 73 -0.59 6.86 -1.09
C VAL A 73 -1.13 6.23 0.19
N THR A 74 -1.26 7.00 1.26
CA THR A 74 -1.82 6.50 2.53
C THR A 74 -3.31 6.23 2.42
N PHE A 75 -4.04 7.03 1.65
CA PHE A 75 -5.44 6.79 1.33
C PHE A 75 -5.61 5.50 0.50
N LEU A 76 -4.82 5.31 -0.56
CA LEU A 76 -4.84 4.09 -1.37
C LEU A 76 -4.59 2.83 -0.53
N CYS A 77 -3.60 2.88 0.37
CA CYS A 77 -3.33 1.77 1.27
C CYS A 77 -4.52 1.46 2.19
N ARG A 78 -5.25 2.49 2.64
CA ARG A 78 -6.45 2.34 3.46
C ARG A 78 -7.61 1.73 2.66
N GLU A 79 -7.83 2.21 1.45
CA GLU A 79 -8.89 1.68 0.57
C GLU A 79 -8.65 0.21 0.23
N GLU A 80 -7.42 -0.21 -0.05
CA GLU A 80 -7.10 -1.63 -0.27
C GLU A 80 -7.39 -2.51 0.95
N ILE A 81 -7.19 -1.99 2.17
CA ILE A 81 -7.52 -2.73 3.40
C ILE A 81 -9.04 -2.89 3.55
N HIS A 82 -9.80 -1.85 3.20
CA HIS A 82 -11.26 -1.88 3.28
C HIS A 82 -11.91 -2.69 2.15
N SER A 83 -11.30 -2.75 0.96
CA SER A 83 -11.84 -3.34 -0.26
C SER A 83 -11.76 -4.87 -0.34
N CYS A 84 -11.68 -5.57 0.81
CA CYS A 84 -11.41 -7.00 0.95
C CYS A 84 -9.89 -7.31 0.77
N PRO A 85 -9.19 -7.72 1.84
CA PRO A 85 -7.75 -7.97 1.73
C PRO A 85 -7.45 -9.07 0.70
N ALA A 86 -6.45 -8.86 -0.15
CA ALA A 86 -6.07 -9.82 -1.20
C ALA A 86 -5.80 -11.27 -0.69
N TYR A 87 -5.45 -11.46 0.58
CA TYR A 87 -5.31 -12.79 1.18
C TYR A 87 -6.67 -13.50 1.39
N VAL A 88 -7.75 -12.74 1.56
CA VAL A 88 -9.12 -13.26 1.64
C VAL A 88 -9.59 -13.70 0.26
N HIS A 89 -9.16 -13.02 -0.81
CA HIS A 89 -9.53 -13.41 -2.19
C HIS A 89 -9.13 -14.85 -2.49
N LYS A 90 -7.94 -15.33 -2.12
CA LYS A 90 -7.55 -16.74 -2.32
C LYS A 90 -8.43 -17.73 -1.54
N ARG A 91 -8.86 -17.37 -0.32
CA ARG A 91 -9.73 -18.22 0.50
C ARG A 91 -11.18 -18.18 0.03
N LEU A 92 -11.62 -17.02 -0.47
CA LEU A 92 -12.91 -16.83 -1.10
C LEU A 92 -12.97 -17.46 -2.47
N ASP A 93 -11.87 -17.55 -3.23
CA ASP A 93 -11.86 -18.11 -4.58
C ASP A 93 -12.33 -19.56 -4.57
N ALA A 94 -11.87 -20.37 -3.60
CA ALA A 94 -12.37 -21.73 -3.41
C ALA A 94 -13.88 -21.78 -3.11
N VAL A 95 -14.38 -20.84 -2.30
CA VAL A 95 -15.80 -20.75 -1.93
C VAL A 95 -16.65 -20.22 -3.10
N LEU A 96 -16.12 -19.27 -3.87
CA LEU A 96 -16.76 -18.65 -5.03
C LEU A 96 -16.84 -19.64 -6.21
N ARG A 97 -15.80 -20.43 -6.45
CA ARG A 97 -15.83 -21.52 -7.45
C ARG A 97 -16.83 -22.61 -7.06
N ALA A 98 -16.88 -22.98 -5.78
CA ALA A 98 -17.89 -23.91 -5.28
C ALA A 98 -19.31 -23.34 -5.44
N ALA A 99 -19.53 -22.05 -5.15
CA ALA A 99 -20.80 -21.38 -5.33
C ALA A 99 -21.22 -21.22 -6.81
N ARG A 100 -20.25 -21.14 -7.73
CA ARG A 100 -20.47 -21.12 -9.20
C ARG A 100 -20.70 -22.50 -9.80
N GLY A 101 -20.60 -23.58 -9.01
CA GLY A 101 -20.80 -24.94 -9.49
C GLY A 101 -19.62 -25.51 -10.27
N GLU A 102 -18.45 -24.87 -10.23
CA GLU A 102 -17.25 -25.30 -10.97
C GLU A 102 -16.50 -26.48 -10.31
N GLY A 103 -17.10 -27.10 -9.28
CA GLY A 103 -16.50 -28.14 -8.44
C GLY A 103 -16.85 -29.59 -8.80
N GLY A 104 -17.19 -29.92 -10.06
CA GLY A 104 -17.56 -31.30 -10.39
C GLY A 104 -17.65 -31.61 -11.88
N ALA A 105 -16.53 -31.93 -12.50
CA ALA A 105 -16.50 -32.73 -13.73
C ALA A 105 -15.17 -33.49 -13.86
N ALA A 106 -14.95 -34.47 -12.98
CA ALA A 106 -14.15 -35.64 -13.34
C ALA A 106 -15.13 -36.76 -13.66
N SER A 107 -15.56 -36.78 -14.92
CA SER A 107 -16.37 -37.84 -15.52
C SER A 107 -15.60 -39.16 -15.53
N GLY A 108 -16.28 -40.23 -15.13
CA GLY A 108 -15.84 -41.59 -15.41
C GLY A 108 -15.83 -41.93 -16.90
N GLY A 109 -15.11 -43.00 -17.22
CA GLY A 109 -15.06 -43.65 -18.53
C GLY A 109 -13.67 -44.29 -18.68
N GLY A 110 -13.52 -45.61 -18.84
CA GLY A 110 -14.40 -46.76 -18.85
C GLY A 110 -13.51 -48.01 -18.78
#